data_AF-A0A1G8M8C6-F1
#
_entry.id   AF-A0A1G8M8C6-F1
#
_cell.length_a   1.000
_cell.length_b   1.000
_cell.length_c   1.000
_cell.angle_alpha   90.00
_cell.angle_beta   90.00
_cell.angle_gamma   90.00
#
_symmetry.space_group_name_H-M   'P 1'
#
loop_
_entity.id
_entity.type
_entity.pdbx_description
1 polymer ?
#
loop_
_entity_poly.entity_id
_entity_poly.type
_entity_poly.pdbx_seq_one_letter_code
_entity_poly.pdbx_strand_id
1 'polypeptide(L)'
;MFKTERSHKEFQNHLFFLLNAYYANDHFFRTVFLNASIIFKTFLTDLVPVRDILLPTYHPRGEKPWDPVCLFRSYWLMCQYGDGGSITRWVKRLKSEPFWAIISGFYPGNVPGVGTFYDFEDRLCDFDSGKRVERCTKMHKPLSKPKKKLKKNQKQPPKHQGVVQRLVDRILRDEDKPQPERADKYLQQIFKECFVLPSAERGLLGDTANLAVSGDGM
;
A
#
# COMPACT_ATOMS: atom_id res chain seq x y z
N MET A 1 -2.65 -17.13 10.74
CA MET A 1 -1.55 -17.06 11.72
C MET A 1 -0.27 -16.73 10.99
N PHE A 2 0.29 -15.54 11.24
CA PHE A 2 1.51 -15.03 10.62
C PHE A 2 2.76 -15.55 11.36
N LYS A 3 3.96 -15.36 10.78
CA LYS A 3 5.24 -15.76 11.42
C LYS A 3 5.45 -15.08 12.77
N THR A 4 5.04 -13.82 12.89
CA THR A 4 5.16 -13.03 14.13
C THR A 4 4.06 -11.99 14.15
N GLU A 5 3.15 -12.08 15.11
CA GLU A 5 2.07 -11.11 15.30
C GLU A 5 2.41 -10.26 16.52
N ARG A 6 2.45 -8.93 16.35
CA ARG A 6 2.70 -7.99 17.46
C ARG A 6 1.61 -6.93 17.52
N SER A 7 1.21 -6.59 18.73
CA SER A 7 0.53 -5.34 19.05
C SER A 7 1.48 -4.15 18.84
N HIS A 8 0.92 -2.94 18.81
CA HIS A 8 1.73 -1.73 18.69
C HIS A 8 2.71 -1.58 19.87
N LYS A 9 2.29 -1.92 21.09
CA LYS A 9 3.14 -1.85 22.28
C LYS A 9 4.30 -2.85 22.23
N GLU A 10 4.04 -4.08 21.76
CA GLU A 10 5.09 -5.08 21.55
C GLU A 10 6.06 -4.66 20.46
N PHE A 11 5.58 -4.01 19.38
CA PHE A 11 6.45 -3.41 18.38
C PHE A 11 7.33 -2.31 18.96
N GLN A 12 6.79 -1.40 19.78
CA GLN A 12 7.57 -0.35 20.46
C GLN A 12 8.66 -0.94 21.36
N ASN A 13 8.32 -1.96 22.16
CA ASN A 13 9.28 -2.64 23.03
C ASN A 13 10.36 -3.37 22.21
N HIS A 14 9.97 -4.03 21.11
CA HIS A 14 10.88 -4.68 20.18
C HIS A 14 11.84 -3.69 19.53
N LEU A 15 11.33 -2.54 19.07
CA LEU A 15 12.12 -1.46 18.48
C LEU A 15 13.13 -0.90 19.49
N PHE A 16 12.69 -0.60 20.71
CA PHE A 16 13.57 -0.14 21.78
C PHE A 16 14.65 -1.16 22.12
N PHE A 17 14.28 -2.42 22.30
CA PHE A 17 15.21 -3.49 22.62
C PHE A 17 16.30 -3.66 21.55
N LEU A 18 15.91 -3.74 20.27
CA LEU A 18 16.86 -3.96 19.19
C LEU A 18 17.72 -2.73 18.87
N LEU A 19 17.16 -1.51 18.95
CA LEU A 19 17.96 -0.30 18.79
C LEU A 19 19.02 -0.21 19.88
N ASN A 20 18.69 -0.51 21.13
CA ASN A 20 19.70 -0.56 22.19
C ASN A 20 20.74 -1.65 21.93
N ALA A 21 20.32 -2.87 21.62
CA ALA A 21 21.23 -3.99 21.42
C ALA A 21 22.24 -3.75 20.27
N TYR A 22 21.83 -3.10 19.19
CA TYR A 22 22.69 -2.89 18.01
C TYR A 22 23.39 -1.52 17.99
N TYR A 23 22.80 -0.50 18.60
CA TYR A 23 23.23 0.90 18.43
C TYR A 23 23.54 1.65 19.73
N ALA A 24 23.29 1.10 20.93
CA ALA A 24 23.71 1.72 22.19
C ALA A 24 25.20 1.48 22.48
N ASN A 25 26.05 1.93 21.56
CA ASN A 25 27.51 1.93 21.68
C ASN A 25 28.06 3.16 20.95
N ASP A 26 29.26 3.59 21.35
CA ASP A 26 29.85 4.86 20.89
C ASP A 26 30.07 4.92 19.36
N HIS A 27 30.26 3.75 18.73
CA HIS A 27 30.51 3.67 17.29
C HIS A 27 29.23 3.85 16.45
N PHE A 28 28.10 3.34 16.93
CA PHE A 28 26.86 3.26 16.15
C PHE A 28 25.74 4.18 16.66
N PHE A 29 25.88 4.79 17.85
CA PHE A 29 24.89 5.71 18.42
C PHE A 29 24.54 6.87 17.47
N ARG A 30 25.52 7.36 16.71
CA ARG A 30 25.31 8.42 15.72
C ARG A 30 24.23 8.06 14.69
N THR A 31 24.07 6.79 14.32
CA THR A 31 23.02 6.34 13.40
C THR A 31 21.63 6.57 13.99
N VAL A 32 21.42 6.30 15.28
CA VAL A 32 20.14 6.53 15.96
C VAL A 32 19.85 8.02 16.01
N PHE A 33 20.84 8.83 16.39
CA PHE A 33 20.69 10.28 16.47
C PHE A 33 20.30 10.90 15.11
N LEU A 34 21.03 10.56 14.04
CA LEU A 34 20.77 11.09 12.70
C LEU A 34 19.40 10.67 12.14
N ASN A 35 18.90 9.51 12.54
CA ASN A 35 17.62 8.97 12.07
C ASN A 35 16.49 9.08 13.11
N ALA A 36 16.66 9.90 14.15
CA ALA A 36 15.69 10.02 15.24
C ALA A 36 14.28 10.36 14.73
N SER A 37 14.16 11.24 13.74
CA SER A 37 12.87 11.60 13.14
C SER A 37 12.16 10.40 12.49
N ILE A 38 12.90 9.48 11.87
CA ILE A 38 12.36 8.26 11.27
C ILE A 38 11.89 7.32 12.37
N ILE A 39 12.71 7.15 13.42
CA ILE A 39 12.39 6.30 14.58
C ILE A 39 11.13 6.82 15.28
N PHE A 40 11.00 8.12 15.51
CA PHE A 40 9.80 8.70 16.14
C PHE A 40 8.56 8.49 15.28
N LYS A 41 8.66 8.70 13.95
CA LYS A 41 7.54 8.45 13.03
C LYS A 41 7.11 6.99 13.09
N THR A 42 8.04 6.04 13.01
CA THR A 42 7.68 4.60 13.08
C THR A 42 7.16 4.18 14.44
N PHE A 43 7.73 4.73 15.52
CA PHE A 43 7.32 4.44 16.90
C PHE A 43 5.90 4.92 17.22
N LEU A 44 5.49 6.08 16.68
CA LEU A 44 4.19 6.69 16.93
C LEU A 44 3.08 6.20 15.99
N THR A 45 3.45 5.68 14.82
CA THR A 45 2.48 5.25 13.81
C THR A 45 2.00 3.83 14.11
N ASP A 46 0.75 3.72 14.58
CA ASP A 46 0.11 2.42 14.72
C ASP A 46 -0.40 1.92 13.36
N LEU A 47 0.06 0.73 12.99
CA LEU A 47 -0.27 0.06 11.73
C LEU A 47 -0.94 -1.30 11.98
N VAL A 48 -1.29 -1.63 13.23
CA VAL A 48 -2.00 -2.87 13.56
C VAL A 48 -3.27 -3.07 12.71
N PRO A 49 -4.09 -2.05 12.39
CA PRO A 49 -5.28 -2.22 11.56
C PRO A 49 -5.02 -2.81 10.17
N VAL A 50 -3.80 -2.64 9.62
CA VAL A 50 -3.42 -3.23 8.32
C VAL A 50 -3.62 -4.75 8.31
N ARG A 51 -3.42 -5.41 9.47
CA ARG A 51 -3.58 -6.86 9.58
C ARG A 51 -5.01 -7.29 9.30
N ASP A 52 -5.97 -6.65 9.95
CA ASP A 52 -7.38 -6.99 9.83
C ASP A 52 -7.92 -6.64 8.45
N ILE A 53 -7.48 -5.51 7.90
CA ILE A 53 -7.86 -5.05 6.55
C ILE A 53 -7.40 -6.05 5.48
N LEU A 54 -6.17 -6.55 5.58
CA LEU A 54 -5.60 -7.42 4.56
C LEU A 54 -5.85 -8.91 4.82
N LEU A 55 -6.31 -9.30 6.01
CA LEU A 55 -6.54 -10.70 6.38
C LEU A 55 -7.32 -11.50 5.32
N PRO A 56 -8.38 -10.97 4.66
CA PRO A 56 -9.11 -11.69 3.62
C PRO A 56 -8.25 -12.08 2.40
N THR A 57 -7.19 -11.34 2.12
CA THR A 57 -6.26 -11.62 1.01
C THR A 57 -5.22 -12.70 1.38
N TYR A 58 -5.10 -13.02 2.68
CA TYR A 58 -4.18 -14.03 3.20
C TYR A 58 -4.81 -15.41 3.25
N HIS A 59 -4.78 -16.10 2.11
CA HIS A 59 -5.12 -17.51 2.02
C HIS A 59 -3.97 -18.39 2.54
N PRO A 60 -4.25 -19.43 3.37
CA PRO A 60 -3.22 -20.34 3.84
C PRO A 60 -2.66 -21.14 2.66
N ARG A 61 -1.38 -20.94 2.34
CA ARG A 61 -0.63 -21.72 1.34
C ARG A 61 0.81 -21.90 1.81
N GLY A 62 1.23 -23.14 2.04
CA GLY A 62 2.63 -23.45 2.38
C GLY A 62 3.09 -22.87 3.73
N GLU A 63 4.21 -22.14 3.72
CA GLU A 63 4.81 -21.55 4.91
C GLU A 63 3.93 -20.45 5.52
N LYS A 64 4.02 -20.25 6.84
CA LYS A 64 3.34 -19.13 7.51
C LYS A 64 3.76 -17.80 6.86
N PRO A 65 2.81 -16.94 6.48
CA PRO A 65 3.13 -15.65 5.86
C PRO A 65 3.75 -14.67 6.87
N TRP A 66 4.53 -13.71 6.36
CA TRP A 66 4.97 -12.57 7.15
C TRP A 66 3.77 -11.69 7.56
N ASP A 67 3.87 -11.06 8.72
CA ASP A 67 2.83 -10.16 9.21
C ASP A 67 2.69 -8.94 8.28
N PRO A 68 1.50 -8.68 7.70
CA PRO A 68 1.26 -7.55 6.81
C PRO A 68 1.62 -6.21 7.46
N VAL A 69 1.54 -6.08 8.78
CA VAL A 69 1.92 -4.84 9.49
C VAL A 69 3.40 -4.50 9.29
N CYS A 70 4.29 -5.50 9.39
CA CYS A 70 5.73 -5.30 9.20
C CYS A 70 6.07 -5.09 7.72
N LEU A 71 5.40 -5.82 6.82
CA LEU A 71 5.55 -5.64 5.37
C LEU A 71 5.12 -4.24 4.93
N PHE A 72 3.95 -3.77 5.38
CA PHE A 72 3.46 -2.43 5.06
C PHE A 72 4.36 -1.34 5.63
N ARG A 73 4.82 -1.48 6.89
CA ARG A 73 5.79 -0.54 7.48
C ARG A 73 7.08 -0.48 6.66
N SER A 74 7.63 -1.63 6.30
CA SER A 74 8.80 -1.72 5.43
C SER A 74 8.56 -1.08 4.06
N TYR A 75 7.38 -1.29 3.48
CA TYR A 75 7.01 -0.73 2.19
C TYR A 75 6.90 0.80 2.23
N TRP A 76 6.25 1.34 3.27
CA TRP A 76 6.19 2.78 3.53
C TRP A 76 7.60 3.39 3.68
N LEU A 77 8.46 2.74 4.46
CA LEU A 77 9.85 3.17 4.63
C LEU A 77 10.65 3.11 3.32
N MET A 78 10.42 2.10 2.49
CA MET A 78 11.02 2.01 1.15
C MET A 78 10.57 3.17 0.26
N CYS A 79 9.28 3.49 0.24
CA CYS A 79 8.75 4.59 -0.57
C CYS A 79 9.33 5.94 -0.16
N GLN A 80 9.52 6.16 1.15
CA GLN A 80 9.97 7.45 1.67
C GLN A 80 11.50 7.61 1.73
N TYR A 81 12.23 6.52 2.01
CA TYR A 81 13.66 6.55 2.34
C TYR A 81 14.51 5.56 1.51
N GLY A 82 13.89 4.79 0.63
CA GLY A 82 14.57 3.85 -0.25
C GLY A 82 15.14 4.51 -1.50
N ASP A 83 16.07 3.82 -2.15
CA ASP A 83 16.74 4.30 -3.37
C ASP A 83 15.88 4.08 -4.62
N GLY A 84 14.91 4.97 -4.83
CA GLY A 84 14.08 5.02 -6.04
C GLY A 84 12.99 3.94 -6.10
N GLY A 85 12.49 3.47 -4.95
CA GLY A 85 11.35 2.55 -4.87
C GLY A 85 11.60 1.12 -5.36
N SER A 86 12.86 0.73 -5.63
CA SER A 86 13.17 -0.63 -6.07
C SER A 86 13.15 -1.63 -4.92
N ILE A 87 12.20 -2.58 -4.95
CA ILE A 87 12.10 -3.68 -3.97
C ILE A 87 13.40 -4.47 -3.86
N THR A 88 14.04 -4.80 -4.99
CA THR A 88 15.31 -5.55 -4.98
C THR A 88 16.41 -4.82 -4.22
N ARG A 89 16.56 -3.51 -4.45
CA ARG A 89 17.53 -2.68 -3.72
C ARG A 89 17.15 -2.56 -2.25
N TRP A 90 15.86 -2.38 -1.95
CA TRP A 90 15.37 -2.30 -0.58
C TRP A 90 15.65 -3.57 0.21
N VAL A 91 15.36 -4.76 -0.35
CA VAL A 91 15.65 -6.04 0.30
C VAL A 91 17.15 -6.24 0.50
N LYS A 92 17.99 -5.81 -0.45
CA LYS A 92 19.45 -5.83 -0.26
C LYS A 92 19.84 -4.96 0.95
N ARG A 93 19.26 -3.77 1.06
CA ARG A 93 19.47 -2.85 2.18
C ARG A 93 18.99 -3.41 3.51
N LEU A 94 17.79 -4.00 3.56
CA LEU A 94 17.27 -4.69 4.75
C LEU A 94 18.20 -5.81 5.24
N LYS A 95 18.88 -6.50 4.32
CA LYS A 95 19.84 -7.57 4.64
C LYS A 95 21.19 -7.05 5.11
N SER A 96 21.67 -5.93 4.56
CA SER A 96 23.01 -5.39 4.86
C SER A 96 23.02 -4.39 6.01
N GLU A 97 21.91 -3.69 6.26
CA GLU A 97 21.81 -2.60 7.24
C GLU A 97 20.78 -2.95 8.33
N PRO A 98 21.22 -3.37 9.53
CA PRO A 98 20.33 -3.76 10.63
C PRO A 98 19.27 -2.71 10.99
N PHE A 99 19.62 -1.42 10.86
CA PHE A 99 18.73 -0.30 11.14
C PHE A 99 17.39 -0.43 10.42
N TRP A 100 17.40 -0.67 9.10
CA TRP A 100 16.19 -0.74 8.29
C TRP A 100 15.35 -1.98 8.59
N ALA A 101 15.99 -3.11 8.91
CA ALA A 101 15.30 -4.31 9.37
C ALA A 101 14.56 -4.03 10.69
N ILE A 102 15.25 -3.43 11.67
CA ILE A 102 14.73 -3.13 13.00
C ILE A 102 13.54 -2.17 12.93
N ILE A 103 13.68 -1.03 12.24
CA ILE A 103 12.59 -0.05 12.18
C ILE A 103 11.38 -0.55 11.38
N SER A 104 11.58 -1.53 10.48
CA SER A 104 10.50 -2.21 9.76
C SER A 104 9.75 -3.21 10.65
N GLY A 105 10.33 -3.62 11.78
CA GLY A 105 9.78 -4.62 12.71
C GLY A 105 10.34 -6.04 12.52
N PHE A 106 11.43 -6.19 11.77
CA PHE A 106 12.12 -7.45 11.55
C PHE A 106 13.34 -7.59 12.45
N TYR A 107 13.77 -8.83 12.69
CA TYR A 107 15.07 -9.08 13.29
C TYR A 107 16.18 -8.95 12.23
N PRO A 108 17.32 -8.30 12.52
CA PRO A 108 18.48 -8.33 11.64
C PRO A 108 18.87 -9.77 11.26
N GLY A 109 19.11 -10.02 9.98
CA GLY A 109 19.40 -11.36 9.45
C GLY A 109 18.17 -12.23 9.17
N ASN A 110 16.98 -11.87 9.67
CA ASN A 110 15.71 -12.54 9.36
C ASN A 110 14.70 -11.54 8.77
N VAL A 111 14.84 -11.29 7.47
CA VAL A 111 14.04 -10.32 6.72
C VAL A 111 13.36 -10.98 5.51
N PRO A 112 12.22 -10.44 5.03
CA PRO A 112 11.55 -10.97 3.84
C PRO A 112 12.42 -10.92 2.57
N GLY A 113 12.15 -11.83 1.65
CA GLY A 113 12.77 -11.84 0.32
C GLY A 113 12.06 -10.89 -0.66
N VAL A 114 12.65 -10.72 -1.84
CA VAL A 114 12.09 -9.88 -2.92
C VAL A 114 10.70 -10.37 -3.35
N GLY A 115 10.54 -11.68 -3.56
CA GLY A 115 9.25 -12.28 -3.93
C GLY A 115 8.16 -12.00 -2.90
N THR A 116 8.49 -12.00 -1.61
CA THR A 116 7.51 -11.71 -0.53
C THR A 116 6.95 -10.30 -0.62
N PHE A 117 7.76 -9.31 -1.03
CA PHE A 117 7.27 -7.94 -1.22
C PHE A 117 6.39 -7.81 -2.46
N TYR A 118 6.70 -8.51 -3.55
CA TYR A 118 5.81 -8.56 -4.72
C TYR A 118 4.49 -9.27 -4.40
N ASP A 119 4.53 -10.40 -3.69
CA ASP A 119 3.32 -11.09 -3.21
C ASP A 119 2.49 -10.19 -2.29
N PHE A 120 3.13 -9.30 -1.53
CA PHE A 120 2.45 -8.32 -0.68
C PHE A 120 1.78 -7.21 -1.50
N GLU A 121 2.44 -6.67 -2.52
CA GLU A 121 1.82 -5.72 -3.46
C GLU A 121 0.60 -6.31 -4.17
N ASP A 122 0.69 -7.57 -4.59
CA ASP A 122 -0.43 -8.27 -5.22
C ASP A 122 -1.61 -8.41 -4.26
N ARG A 123 -1.36 -8.70 -2.98
CA ARG A 123 -2.40 -8.74 -1.92
C ARG A 123 -3.00 -7.37 -1.65
N LEU A 124 -2.19 -6.31 -1.60
CA LEU A 124 -2.67 -4.93 -1.48
C LEU A 124 -3.62 -4.56 -2.62
N CYS A 125 -3.43 -5.16 -3.79
CA CYS A 125 -4.24 -4.94 -4.99
C CYS A 125 -5.26 -6.06 -5.27
N ASP A 126 -5.49 -7.01 -4.36
CA ASP A 126 -6.43 -8.15 -4.55
C ASP A 126 -7.85 -7.82 -4.06
N PHE A 127 -8.37 -6.69 -4.55
CA PHE A 127 -9.69 -6.19 -4.19
C PHE A 127 -10.85 -7.02 -4.77
N ASP A 128 -10.59 -7.85 -5.77
CA ASP A 128 -11.63 -8.53 -6.55
C ASP A 128 -11.58 -10.06 -6.47
N SER A 129 -10.94 -10.59 -5.42
CA SER A 129 -10.88 -12.02 -5.12
C SER A 129 -10.30 -12.84 -6.28
N GLY A 130 -9.18 -12.38 -6.85
CA GLY A 130 -8.48 -13.06 -7.94
C GLY A 130 -8.99 -12.77 -9.35
N LYS A 131 -10.09 -12.02 -9.53
CA LYS A 131 -10.57 -11.61 -10.87
C LYS A 131 -9.55 -10.72 -11.60
N ARG A 132 -8.64 -10.05 -10.89
CA ARG A 132 -7.54 -9.27 -11.48
C ARG A 132 -6.65 -10.18 -12.32
N VAL A 133 -6.28 -11.35 -11.79
CA VAL A 133 -5.44 -12.32 -12.50
C VAL A 133 -6.13 -12.75 -13.79
N GLU A 134 -7.43 -13.10 -13.74
CA GLU A 134 -8.21 -13.47 -14.93
C GLU A 134 -8.24 -12.35 -15.98
N ARG A 135 -8.34 -11.08 -15.56
CA ARG A 135 -8.31 -9.94 -16.48
C ARG A 135 -6.94 -9.73 -17.10
N CYS A 136 -5.86 -9.88 -16.32
CA CYS A 136 -4.49 -9.68 -16.78
C CYS A 136 -3.99 -10.83 -17.67
N THR A 137 -4.46 -12.07 -17.47
CA THR A 137 -4.07 -13.23 -18.30
C THR A 137 -4.94 -13.41 -19.54
N LYS A 138 -6.03 -12.63 -19.66
CA LYS A 138 -6.92 -12.71 -20.82
C LYS A 138 -6.19 -12.29 -22.09
N MET A 139 -6.10 -13.20 -23.06
CA MET A 139 -5.51 -12.89 -24.35
C MET A 139 -6.37 -11.86 -25.10
N HIS A 140 -5.82 -10.67 -25.34
CA HIS A 140 -6.50 -9.65 -26.13
C HIS A 140 -6.49 -10.03 -27.61
N LYS A 141 -7.63 -9.86 -28.29
CA LYS A 141 -7.68 -10.01 -29.75
C LYS A 141 -6.77 -8.94 -30.39
N PRO A 142 -5.96 -9.30 -31.41
CA PRO A 142 -5.11 -8.32 -32.09
C PRO A 142 -5.96 -7.20 -32.68
N LEU A 143 -5.53 -5.96 -32.45
CA LEU A 143 -6.20 -4.77 -33.00
C LEU A 143 -6.04 -4.79 -34.53
N SER A 144 -7.16 -4.88 -35.25
CA SER A 144 -7.13 -4.74 -36.72
C SER A 144 -6.91 -3.27 -37.10
N LYS A 145 -6.04 -3.03 -38.09
CA LYS A 145 -5.92 -1.70 -38.69
C LYS A 145 -7.28 -1.23 -39.22
N PRO A 146 -7.63 0.07 -39.07
CA PRO A 146 -8.88 0.60 -39.60
C PRO A 146 -8.96 0.38 -41.11
N LYS A 147 -10.03 -0.26 -41.57
CA LYS A 147 -10.19 -0.69 -42.98
C LYS A 147 -10.47 0.47 -43.95
N LYS A 148 -10.94 1.62 -43.47
CA LYS A 148 -11.30 2.78 -44.31
C LYS A 148 -10.26 3.88 -44.19
N LYS A 149 -9.61 4.23 -45.32
CA LYS A 149 -8.84 5.47 -45.45
C LYS A 149 -9.82 6.63 -45.62
N LEU A 150 -9.77 7.62 -44.74
CA LEU A 150 -10.56 8.85 -44.85
C LEU A 150 -10.00 9.73 -45.98
N LYS A 151 -10.87 10.53 -46.62
CA LYS A 151 -10.43 11.50 -47.62
C LYS A 151 -9.63 12.63 -46.96
N LYS A 152 -8.79 13.32 -47.74
CA LYS A 152 -8.09 14.54 -47.30
C LYS A 152 -9.12 15.53 -46.73
N ASN A 153 -8.84 16.10 -45.55
CA ASN A 153 -9.72 17.00 -44.79
C ASN A 153 -10.99 16.37 -44.17
N GLN A 154 -11.12 15.04 -44.14
CA GLN A 154 -12.27 14.39 -43.52
C GLN A 154 -11.91 13.88 -42.11
N LYS A 155 -12.58 14.42 -41.08
CA LYS A 155 -12.40 13.98 -39.69
C LYS A 155 -12.96 12.57 -39.50
N GLN A 156 -12.31 11.79 -38.65
CA GLN A 156 -12.84 10.50 -38.24
C GLN A 156 -14.12 10.71 -37.41
N PRO A 157 -15.24 10.04 -37.73
CA PRO A 157 -16.43 10.13 -36.91
C PRO A 157 -16.13 9.57 -35.51
N PRO A 158 -16.81 10.07 -34.46
CA PRO A 158 -16.65 9.53 -33.11
C PRO A 158 -16.92 8.02 -33.11
N LYS A 159 -15.96 7.24 -32.63
CA LYS A 159 -16.04 5.76 -32.58
C LYS A 159 -17.27 5.28 -31.79
N HIS A 160 -17.68 6.07 -30.80
CA HIS A 160 -18.82 5.80 -29.94
C HIS A 160 -19.65 7.08 -29.84
N GLN A 161 -20.80 7.12 -30.52
CA GLN A 161 -21.78 8.21 -30.37
C GLN A 161 -22.57 8.04 -29.06
N GLY A 162 -23.04 9.14 -28.47
CA GLY A 162 -23.87 9.10 -27.25
C GLY A 162 -23.16 8.54 -26.01
N VAL A 163 -21.84 8.69 -25.89
CA VAL A 163 -21.09 8.23 -24.70
C VAL A 163 -21.53 8.97 -23.45
N VAL A 164 -21.76 10.29 -23.56
CA VAL A 164 -22.21 11.12 -22.44
C VAL A 164 -23.58 10.66 -21.96
N GLN A 165 -24.56 10.49 -22.86
CA GLN A 165 -25.89 10.00 -22.49
C GLN A 165 -25.81 8.63 -21.81
N ARG A 166 -25.03 7.69 -22.36
CA ARG A 166 -24.83 6.38 -21.74
C ARG A 166 -24.17 6.44 -20.36
N LEU A 167 -23.30 7.42 -20.12
CA LEU A 167 -22.68 7.63 -18.82
C LEU A 167 -23.72 8.16 -17.83
N VAL A 168 -24.50 9.17 -18.23
CA VAL A 168 -25.61 9.73 -17.42
C VAL A 168 -26.64 8.64 -17.09
N ASP A 169 -27.11 7.89 -18.08
CA ASP A 169 -28.08 6.80 -17.88
C ASP A 169 -27.53 5.67 -16.99
N ARG A 170 -26.20 5.51 -16.92
CA ARG A 170 -25.55 4.55 -16.00
C ARG A 170 -25.52 5.12 -14.58
N ILE A 171 -25.12 6.38 -14.42
CA ILE A 171 -25.08 7.05 -13.12
C ILE A 171 -26.46 7.04 -12.48
N LEU A 172 -27.50 7.45 -13.22
CA LEU A 172 -28.88 7.47 -12.71
C LEU A 172 -29.43 6.07 -12.38
N ARG A 173 -29.05 5.05 -13.14
CA ARG A 173 -29.51 3.67 -12.92
C ARG A 173 -28.86 3.01 -11.71
N ASP A 174 -27.61 3.38 -11.44
CA ASP A 174 -26.78 2.77 -10.41
C ASP A 174 -26.55 3.74 -9.24
N GLU A 175 -27.36 4.80 -9.10
CA GLU A 175 -27.21 5.84 -8.09
C GLU A 175 -27.26 5.27 -6.66
N ASP A 176 -28.21 4.38 -6.40
CA ASP A 176 -28.36 3.69 -5.10
C ASP A 176 -27.38 2.52 -4.91
N LYS A 177 -26.59 2.18 -5.94
CA LYS A 177 -25.65 1.06 -5.86
C LYS A 177 -24.30 1.54 -5.31
N PRO A 178 -23.64 0.73 -4.49
CA PRO A 178 -22.28 1.04 -4.07
C PRO A 178 -21.38 1.12 -5.30
N GLN A 179 -20.42 2.04 -5.25
CA GLN A 179 -19.37 2.13 -6.25
C GLN A 179 -18.64 0.77 -6.33
N PRO A 180 -18.28 0.31 -7.54
CA PRO A 180 -17.53 -0.92 -7.67
C PRO A 180 -16.20 -0.80 -6.94
N GLU A 181 -15.78 -1.88 -6.30
CA GLU A 181 -14.49 -1.93 -5.65
C GLU A 181 -13.37 -1.67 -6.67
N ARG A 182 -12.39 -0.88 -6.26
CA ARG A 182 -11.25 -0.46 -7.09
C ARG A 182 -9.96 -1.07 -6.56
N ALA A 183 -8.92 -1.02 -7.40
CA ALA A 183 -7.58 -1.51 -7.08
C ALA A 183 -7.00 -0.93 -5.79
N ASP A 184 -7.37 0.30 -5.48
CA ASP A 184 -6.90 1.04 -4.31
C ASP A 184 -7.78 0.83 -3.06
N LYS A 185 -8.83 0.01 -3.09
CA LYS A 185 -9.76 -0.19 -1.95
C LYS A 185 -9.02 -0.42 -0.63
N TYR A 186 -8.11 -1.38 -0.56
CA TYR A 186 -7.38 -1.68 0.66
C TYR A 186 -6.43 -0.55 1.05
N LEU A 187 -5.80 0.11 0.09
CA LEU A 187 -4.94 1.26 0.37
C LEU A 187 -5.74 2.42 0.97
N GLN A 188 -6.94 2.69 0.46
CA GLN A 188 -7.85 3.71 1.00
C GLN A 188 -8.33 3.34 2.41
N GLN A 189 -8.64 2.07 2.65
CA GLN A 189 -9.00 1.58 3.99
C GLN A 189 -7.83 1.73 4.97
N ILE A 190 -6.62 1.33 4.58
CA ILE A 190 -5.42 1.51 5.41
C ILE A 190 -5.18 2.99 5.68
N PHE A 191 -5.31 3.84 4.65
CA PHE A 191 -5.16 5.28 4.81
C PHE A 191 -6.16 5.85 5.82
N LYS A 192 -7.44 5.47 5.70
CA LYS A 192 -8.51 5.85 6.63
C LYS A 192 -8.20 5.41 8.06
N GLU A 193 -7.98 4.12 8.27
CA GLU A 193 -7.87 3.52 9.62
C GLU A 193 -6.56 3.87 10.33
N CYS A 194 -5.44 3.92 9.60
CA CYS A 194 -4.12 4.14 10.22
C CYS A 194 -3.73 5.62 10.30
N PHE A 195 -4.29 6.50 9.46
CA PHE A 195 -3.84 7.89 9.36
C PHE A 195 -4.96 8.90 9.53
N VAL A 196 -6.09 8.77 8.83
CA VAL A 196 -7.17 9.78 8.89
C VAL A 196 -7.86 9.77 10.25
N LEU A 197 -8.38 8.62 10.70
CA LEU A 197 -9.08 8.53 11.98
C LEU A 197 -8.16 8.89 13.17
N PRO A 198 -6.92 8.34 13.27
CA PRO A 198 -6.02 8.74 14.35
C PRO A 198 -5.58 10.21 14.28
N SER A 199 -5.62 10.85 13.11
CA SER A 199 -5.35 12.29 12.99
C SER A 199 -6.54 13.12 13.45
N ALA A 200 -7.76 12.69 13.13
CA ALA A 200 -9.00 13.31 13.60
C ALA A 200 -9.10 13.26 15.13
N GLU A 201 -8.82 12.10 15.74
CA GLU A 201 -8.81 11.92 17.20
C GLU A 201 -7.78 12.81 17.91
N ARG A 202 -6.67 13.11 17.23
CA ARG A 202 -5.65 14.05 17.72
C ARG A 202 -5.98 15.53 17.44
N GLY A 203 -7.12 15.82 16.82
CA GLY A 203 -7.55 17.17 16.47
C GLY A 203 -6.78 17.80 15.30
N LEU A 204 -6.04 17.01 14.51
CA LEU A 204 -5.21 17.53 13.41
C LEU A 204 -6.03 17.91 12.17
N LEU A 205 -7.27 17.42 12.05
CA LEU A 205 -8.15 17.67 10.90
C LEU A 205 -9.15 18.81 11.14
N GLY A 206 -9.08 19.50 12.29
CA GLY A 206 -10.05 20.52 12.67
C GLY A 206 -11.40 19.92 13.07
N ASP A 207 -12.49 20.63 12.73
CA ASP A 207 -13.86 20.21 13.05
C ASP A 207 -14.36 19.14 12.05
N THR A 208 -14.41 17.89 12.51
CA THR A 208 -14.86 16.75 11.70
C THR A 208 -16.37 16.72 11.48
N ALA A 209 -17.16 17.49 12.23
CA ALA A 209 -18.60 17.63 12.03
C ALA A 209 -18.95 18.65 10.93
N ASN A 210 -18.03 19.58 10.64
CA ASN A 210 -18.19 20.63 9.63
C ASN A 210 -17.21 20.47 8.47
N LEU A 211 -17.20 19.28 7.85
CA LEU A 211 -16.33 18.99 6.72
C LEU A 211 -16.82 19.67 5.43
N ALA A 212 -16.06 20.63 4.90
CA ALA A 212 -16.29 21.19 3.57
C ALA A 212 -15.69 20.26 2.50
N VAL A 213 -16.56 19.60 1.72
CA VAL A 213 -16.14 18.74 0.61
C VAL A 213 -16.02 19.58 -0.65
N SER A 214 -14.80 19.75 -1.16
CA SER A 214 -14.55 20.30 -2.48
C SER A 214 -13.99 19.20 -3.36
N GLY A 215 -14.73 18.81 -4.41
CA GLY A 215 -14.27 17.87 -5.41
C GLY A 215 -13.93 18.59 -6.70
N ASP A 216 -12.70 18.47 -7.19
CA ASP A 216 -12.45 18.62 -8.61
C ASP A 216 -12.87 17.31 -9.29
N GLY A 217 -13.74 17.40 -10.29
CA GLY A 217 -14.15 16.20 -11.03
C GLY A 217 -12.96 15.67 -11.81
N MET A 218 -12.39 14.53 -11.38
CA MET A 218 -11.46 13.73 -12.17
C MET A 218 -12.17 12.88 -13.22
#